data_AF-A0A3E0QE27-F1
#
_entry.id   AF-A0A3E0QE27-F1
#
_cell.length_a   1.000
_cell.length_b   1.000
_cell.length_c   1.000
_cell.angle_alpha   90.00
_cell.angle_beta   90.00
_cell.angle_gamma   90.00
#
_symmetry.space_group_name_H-M   'P 1'
#
loop_
_entity.id
_entity.type
_entity.pdbx_description
1 polymer ?
#
loop_
_entity_poly.entity_id
_entity_poly.type
_entity_poly.pdbx_seq_one_letter_code
_entity_poly.pdbx_strand_id
1 'polypeptide(L)'
;MTIESLQQKLENQKRYIAQLTEENEELYHQFNHLMIRNTKLLKRVDDLQKIIDDLHIRIEELQLINGNMMQLNDNLRKRTENAIKTGSDIQKIHGVISNAYNDDIKYFSTLANIQDPADQFDLDDLFDRWKNYPGQQSQNAPNLRKQVLMMVHLYNNKSLRASDLFNLTGVGGVTGARYVSTLKKHGLIQYTGARKKGHYQITQSGRDFIEGKNQPQKSPLTRDLEVSNAMPHGRKDPLVHTATEGESFHMSEDL
;
A
#
# COMPACT_ATOMS: atom_id res chain seq x y z
N MET A 1 -32.65 -25.92 67.55
CA MET A 1 -31.40 -25.61 66.83
C MET A 1 -30.39 -25.20 67.88
N THR A 2 -29.27 -25.91 68.03
CA THR A 2 -28.26 -25.64 69.08
C THR A 2 -27.17 -24.71 68.56
N ILE A 3 -26.48 -24.01 69.47
CA ILE A 3 -25.36 -23.12 69.12
C ILE A 3 -24.27 -23.87 68.34
N GLU A 4 -23.97 -25.11 68.74
CA GLU A 4 -23.03 -26.00 68.04
C GLU A 4 -23.47 -26.29 66.59
N SER A 5 -24.76 -26.53 66.36
CA SER A 5 -25.28 -26.76 65.00
C SER A 5 -25.18 -25.52 64.11
N LEU A 6 -25.28 -24.32 64.70
CA LEU A 6 -25.09 -23.06 63.99
C LEU A 6 -23.60 -22.81 63.67
N GLN A 7 -22.70 -23.09 64.62
CA GLN A 7 -21.26 -22.98 64.41
C GLN A 7 -20.77 -23.94 63.32
N GLN A 8 -21.24 -25.19 63.33
CA GLN A 8 -20.90 -26.15 62.28
C GLN A 8 -21.41 -25.70 60.90
N LYS A 9 -22.62 -25.15 60.83
CA LYS A 9 -23.18 -24.62 59.58
C LYS A 9 -22.37 -23.43 59.07
N LEU A 10 -21.93 -22.55 59.97
CA LEU A 10 -21.11 -21.39 59.64
C LEU A 10 -19.73 -21.79 59.11
N GLU A 11 -19.09 -22.80 59.70
CA GLU A 11 -17.82 -23.30 59.17
C GLU A 11 -17.96 -24.03 57.83
N ASN A 12 -19.02 -24.81 57.65
CA ASN A 12 -19.30 -25.41 56.34
C ASN A 12 -19.53 -24.33 55.27
N GLN A 13 -20.24 -23.24 55.60
CA GLN A 13 -20.44 -22.12 54.69
C GLN A 13 -19.14 -21.39 54.36
N LYS A 14 -18.26 -21.14 55.34
CA LYS A 14 -16.95 -20.52 55.10
C LYS A 14 -16.09 -21.36 54.17
N ARG A 15 -16.03 -22.68 54.38
CA ARG A 15 -15.30 -23.61 53.51
C ARG A 15 -15.84 -23.58 52.08
N TYR A 16 -17.16 -23.59 51.93
CA TYR A 16 -17.79 -23.51 50.62
C TYR A 16 -17.52 -22.18 49.90
N ILE A 17 -17.56 -21.05 50.63
CA ILE A 17 -17.18 -19.74 50.09
C ILE A 17 -15.72 -19.73 49.64
N ALA A 18 -14.81 -20.30 50.43
CA ALA A 18 -13.40 -20.39 50.05
C ALA A 18 -13.21 -21.19 48.75
N GLN A 19 -13.85 -22.35 48.64
CA GLN A 19 -13.82 -23.17 47.43
C GLN A 19 -14.39 -22.43 46.21
N LEU A 20 -15.55 -21.78 46.35
CA LEU A 20 -16.14 -20.99 45.26
C LEU A 20 -15.29 -19.78 44.86
N THR A 21 -14.52 -19.23 45.79
CA THR A 21 -13.59 -18.13 45.52
C THR A 21 -12.42 -18.62 44.67
N GLU A 22 -11.83 -19.75 45.05
CA GLU A 22 -10.75 -20.40 44.31
C GLU A 22 -11.19 -20.81 42.89
N GLU A 23 -12.36 -21.45 42.76
CA GLU A 23 -12.93 -21.82 41.45
C GLU A 23 -13.18 -20.58 40.58
N ASN A 24 -13.65 -19.47 41.17
CA ASN A 24 -13.83 -18.22 40.42
C ASN A 24 -12.49 -17.65 39.93
N GLU A 25 -11.46 -17.63 40.77
CA GLU A 25 -10.14 -17.14 40.38
C GLU A 25 -9.57 -17.97 39.21
N GLU A 26 -9.72 -19.29 39.26
CA GLU A 26 -9.30 -20.17 38.17
C GLU A 26 -10.06 -19.84 36.86
N LEU A 27 -11.39 -19.68 36.94
CA LEU A 27 -12.21 -19.28 35.80
C LEU A 27 -11.80 -17.92 35.23
N TYR A 28 -11.44 -16.95 36.08
CA TYR A 28 -10.92 -15.65 35.63
C TYR A 28 -9.60 -15.80 34.87
N HIS A 29 -8.69 -16.65 35.33
CA HIS A 29 -7.44 -16.94 34.61
C HIS A 29 -7.68 -17.61 33.26
N GLN A 30 -8.58 -18.61 33.21
CA GLN A 30 -8.95 -19.28 31.96
C GLN A 30 -9.61 -18.31 30.97
N PHE A 31 -10.50 -17.45 31.45
CA PHE A 31 -11.13 -16.40 30.65
C PHE A 31 -10.09 -15.44 30.06
N ASN A 32 -9.13 -14.98 30.85
CA ASN A 32 -8.05 -14.12 30.38
C ASN A 32 -7.20 -14.80 29.31
N HIS A 33 -6.86 -16.09 29.47
CA HIS A 33 -6.15 -16.84 28.44
C HIS A 33 -6.94 -16.96 27.13
N LEU A 34 -8.24 -17.21 27.21
CA LEU A 34 -9.12 -17.26 26.04
C LEU A 34 -9.22 -15.90 25.36
N MET A 35 -9.33 -14.81 26.11
CA MET A 35 -9.35 -13.45 25.58
C MET A 35 -8.09 -13.14 24.78
N ILE A 36 -6.90 -13.42 25.34
CA ILE A 36 -5.62 -13.22 24.64
C ILE A 36 -5.55 -14.05 23.36
N ARG A 37 -5.99 -15.32 23.42
CA ARG A 37 -6.02 -16.20 22.24
C ARG A 37 -6.96 -15.65 21.16
N ASN A 38 -8.14 -15.17 21.54
CA ASN A 38 -9.10 -14.57 20.62
C ASN A 38 -8.54 -13.31 19.95
N THR A 39 -7.88 -12.43 20.69
CA THR A 39 -7.21 -11.26 20.10
C THR A 39 -6.16 -11.66 19.06
N LYS A 40 -5.36 -12.71 19.32
CA LYS A 40 -4.39 -13.23 18.35
C LYS A 40 -5.07 -13.81 17.11
N LEU A 41 -6.18 -14.52 17.28
CA LEU A 41 -6.97 -15.06 16.16
C LEU A 41 -7.55 -13.94 15.29
N LEU A 42 -8.11 -12.88 15.89
CA LEU A 42 -8.61 -11.72 15.16
C LEU A 42 -7.50 -11.05 14.33
N LYS A 43 -6.32 -10.85 14.92
CA LYS A 43 -5.17 -10.31 14.18
C LYS A 43 -4.78 -11.19 12.98
N ARG A 44 -4.81 -12.51 13.14
CA ARG A 44 -4.55 -13.46 12.04
C ARG A 44 -5.61 -13.37 10.94
N VAL A 45 -6.87 -13.15 11.30
CA VAL A 45 -7.96 -12.89 10.34
C VAL A 45 -7.69 -11.61 9.55
N ASP A 46 -7.27 -10.54 10.22
CA ASP A 46 -6.91 -9.27 9.55
C ASP A 46 -5.75 -9.44 8.57
N ASP A 47 -4.72 -10.21 8.94
CA ASP A 47 -3.58 -10.47 8.07
C ASP A 47 -3.96 -11.34 6.87
N LEU A 48 -4.84 -12.34 7.06
CA LEU A 48 -5.39 -13.12 5.95
C LEU A 48 -6.24 -12.25 5.01
N GLN A 49 -7.02 -11.30 5.55
CA GLN A 49 -7.81 -10.38 4.74
C GLN A 49 -6.92 -9.49 3.87
N LYS A 50 -5.76 -9.03 4.38
CA LYS A 50 -4.79 -8.28 3.57
C LYS A 50 -4.23 -9.11 2.42
N ILE A 51 -3.88 -10.38 2.67
CA ILE A 51 -3.41 -11.29 1.62
C ILE A 51 -4.50 -11.49 0.55
N ILE A 52 -5.77 -11.63 0.96
CA ILE A 52 -6.90 -11.74 0.03
C ILE A 52 -7.04 -10.48 -0.82
N ASP A 53 -6.92 -9.29 -0.22
CA ASP A 53 -6.97 -8.01 -0.93
C ASP A 53 -5.83 -7.90 -1.96
N ASP A 54 -4.61 -8.30 -1.60
CA ASP A 54 -3.46 -8.31 -2.52
C ASP A 54 -3.65 -9.30 -3.68
N LEU A 55 -4.20 -10.48 -3.42
CA LEU A 55 -4.54 -11.46 -4.46
C LEU A 55 -5.62 -10.95 -5.40
N HIS A 56 -6.64 -10.24 -4.90
CA HIS A 56 -7.64 -9.61 -5.76
C HIS A 56 -7.03 -8.57 -6.71
N ILE A 57 -6.12 -7.73 -6.20
CA ILE A 57 -5.39 -6.77 -7.05
C ILE A 57 -4.61 -7.52 -8.13
N ARG A 58 -3.92 -8.60 -7.77
CA ARG A 58 -3.15 -9.39 -8.75
C ARG A 58 -4.03 -10.03 -9.83
N ILE A 59 -5.23 -10.49 -9.45
CA ILE A 59 -6.21 -11.02 -10.41
C ILE A 59 -6.68 -9.92 -11.37
N GLU A 60 -6.97 -8.72 -10.86
CA GLU A 60 -7.34 -7.57 -11.70
C GLU A 60 -6.24 -7.23 -12.72
N GLU A 61 -4.97 -7.22 -12.30
CA GLU A 61 -3.82 -7.00 -13.20
C GLU A 61 -3.73 -8.07 -14.30
N LEU A 62 -3.88 -9.35 -13.93
CA LEU A 62 -3.84 -10.45 -14.89
C LEU A 62 -4.99 -10.39 -15.89
N GLN A 63 -6.19 -10.01 -15.44
CA GLN A 63 -7.34 -9.81 -16.32
C GLN A 63 -7.10 -8.67 -17.32
N LEU A 64 -6.49 -7.57 -16.89
CA LEU A 64 -6.13 -6.46 -17.77
C LEU A 64 -5.08 -6.86 -18.81
N ILE A 65 -4.02 -7.56 -18.40
CA ILE A 65 -2.98 -8.07 -19.30
C ILE A 65 -3.61 -9.00 -20.35
N ASN A 66 -4.46 -9.92 -19.92
CA ASN A 66 -5.12 -10.85 -20.82
C ASN A 66 -6.05 -10.13 -21.81
N GLY A 67 -6.81 -9.13 -21.34
CA GLY A 67 -7.64 -8.29 -22.19
C GLY A 67 -6.83 -7.55 -23.27
N ASN A 68 -5.72 -6.93 -22.89
CA ASN A 68 -4.82 -6.25 -23.83
C ASN A 68 -4.21 -7.22 -24.84
N MET A 69 -3.83 -8.43 -24.41
CA MET A 69 -3.26 -9.45 -25.29
C MET A 69 -4.28 -9.99 -26.30
N MET A 70 -5.55 -10.16 -25.90
CA MET A 70 -6.62 -10.52 -26.82
C MET A 70 -6.84 -9.43 -27.88
N GLN A 71 -6.89 -8.15 -27.47
CA GLN A 71 -7.03 -7.04 -28.43
C GLN A 71 -5.84 -6.96 -29.40
N LEU A 72 -4.61 -7.18 -28.91
CA LEU A 72 -3.43 -7.24 -29.76
C LEU A 72 -3.52 -8.39 -30.77
N ASN A 73 -3.95 -9.57 -30.33
CA ASN A 73 -4.13 -10.74 -31.20
C ASN A 73 -5.18 -10.45 -32.30
N ASP A 74 -6.31 -9.85 -31.93
CA ASP A 74 -7.36 -9.47 -32.86
C ASP A 74 -6.86 -8.46 -33.90
N ASN A 75 -6.05 -7.48 -33.48
CA ASN A 75 -5.45 -6.49 -34.37
C ASN A 75 -4.44 -7.13 -35.34
N LEU A 76 -3.60 -8.05 -34.85
CA LEU A 76 -2.65 -8.80 -35.67
C LEU A 76 -3.37 -9.70 -36.68
N ARG A 77 -4.45 -10.38 -36.28
CA ARG A 77 -5.31 -11.16 -37.19
C ARG A 77 -5.90 -10.28 -38.27
N LYS A 78 -6.52 -9.15 -37.92
CA LYS A 78 -7.11 -8.21 -38.89
C LYS A 78 -6.06 -7.67 -39.87
N ARG A 79 -4.87 -7.30 -39.40
CA ARG A 79 -3.76 -6.85 -40.25
C ARG A 79 -3.30 -7.95 -41.20
N THR A 80 -3.16 -9.18 -40.71
CA THR A 80 -2.76 -10.34 -41.51
C THR A 80 -3.80 -10.67 -42.58
N GLU A 81 -5.09 -10.70 -42.21
CA GLU A 81 -6.20 -10.90 -43.14
C GLU A 81 -6.26 -9.81 -44.21
N ASN A 82 -6.04 -8.55 -43.83
CA ASN A 82 -5.98 -7.44 -44.78
C ASN A 82 -4.80 -7.57 -45.74
N ALA A 83 -3.60 -7.90 -45.23
CA ALA A 83 -2.40 -8.11 -46.04
C ALA A 83 -2.57 -9.27 -47.05
N ILE A 84 -3.22 -10.35 -46.64
CA ILE A 84 -3.55 -11.50 -47.50
C ILE A 84 -4.59 -11.11 -48.56
N LYS A 85 -5.64 -10.35 -48.19
CA LYS A 85 -6.67 -9.86 -49.11
C LYS A 85 -6.14 -8.88 -50.15
N THR A 86 -5.12 -8.09 -49.82
CA THR A 86 -4.50 -7.14 -50.75
C THR A 86 -3.49 -7.74 -51.73
N GLY A 87 -3.26 -9.06 -51.71
CA GLY A 87 -2.64 -9.83 -52.80
C GLY A 87 -1.42 -9.23 -53.52
N SER A 88 -0.24 -9.82 -53.26
CA SER A 88 0.98 -9.75 -54.09
C SER A 88 1.67 -8.39 -54.27
N ASP A 89 2.74 -8.18 -53.48
CA ASP A 89 3.94 -7.50 -53.96
C ASP A 89 5.11 -7.83 -53.00
N ILE A 90 5.64 -9.05 -53.14
CA ILE A 90 6.76 -9.59 -52.34
C ILE A 90 8.01 -8.68 -52.45
N GLN A 91 8.11 -7.83 -53.46
CA GLN A 91 9.24 -6.90 -53.66
C GLN A 91 9.13 -5.58 -52.89
N LYS A 92 7.96 -5.19 -52.36
CA LYS A 92 7.83 -4.00 -51.48
C LYS A 92 8.20 -4.28 -50.03
N ILE A 93 8.39 -5.55 -49.65
CA ILE A 93 8.67 -5.96 -48.27
C ILE A 93 10.02 -5.38 -47.78
N HIS A 94 11.03 -5.22 -48.64
CA HIS A 94 12.32 -4.67 -48.21
C HIS A 94 12.28 -3.15 -47.96
N GLY A 95 11.49 -2.40 -48.75
CA GLY A 95 11.27 -0.96 -48.53
C GLY A 95 10.33 -0.68 -47.36
N VAL A 96 9.36 -1.57 -47.11
CA VAL A 96 8.44 -1.47 -45.97
C VAL A 96 9.14 -1.85 -44.67
N ILE A 97 10.13 -2.75 -44.61
CA ILE A 97 10.87 -2.99 -43.36
C ILE A 97 11.70 -1.76 -42.94
N SER A 98 12.30 -1.05 -43.90
CA SER A 98 13.04 0.21 -43.64
C SER A 98 12.12 1.38 -43.28
N ASN A 99 10.90 1.44 -43.81
CA ASN A 99 9.94 2.49 -43.48
C ASN A 99 8.99 2.11 -42.32
N ALA A 100 8.81 0.82 -41.99
CA ALA A 100 8.03 0.35 -40.85
C ALA A 100 8.78 0.56 -39.54
N TYR A 101 10.12 0.55 -39.53
CA TYR A 101 10.86 1.07 -38.39
C TYR A 101 10.60 2.57 -38.14
N ASN A 102 10.21 3.34 -39.17
CA ASN A 102 9.87 4.76 -39.05
C ASN A 102 8.36 5.03 -38.87
N ASP A 103 7.48 4.15 -39.36
CA ASP A 103 6.01 4.28 -39.24
C ASP A 103 5.43 3.56 -38.01
N ASP A 104 6.08 2.51 -37.49
CA ASP A 104 5.76 1.97 -36.16
C ASP A 104 6.15 2.96 -35.05
N ILE A 105 7.13 3.85 -35.30
CA ILE A 105 7.38 5.02 -34.44
C ILE A 105 6.21 6.01 -34.52
N LYS A 106 5.55 6.19 -35.68
CA LYS A 106 4.41 7.12 -35.84
C LYS A 106 3.08 6.59 -35.35
N TYR A 107 2.85 5.27 -35.39
CA TYR A 107 1.68 4.66 -34.74
C TYR A 107 1.84 4.58 -33.21
N PHE A 108 3.07 4.47 -32.70
CA PHE A 108 3.36 4.84 -31.31
C PHE A 108 3.16 6.36 -31.09
N SER A 109 3.54 7.21 -32.06
CA SER A 109 3.41 8.67 -31.96
C SER A 109 1.97 9.20 -32.01
N THR A 110 1.00 8.42 -32.49
CA THR A 110 -0.42 8.85 -32.56
C THR A 110 -1.24 8.42 -31.35
N LEU A 111 -0.74 7.47 -30.54
CA LEU A 111 -1.05 7.38 -29.11
C LEU A 111 -0.19 8.36 -28.27
N ALA A 112 0.96 8.83 -28.79
CA ALA A 112 1.83 9.80 -28.12
C ALA A 112 1.34 11.28 -28.15
N ASN A 113 0.07 11.53 -28.46
CA ASN A 113 -0.57 12.77 -28.00
C ASN A 113 -1.21 12.61 -26.61
N ILE A 114 -1.17 11.41 -26.03
CA ILE A 114 -1.18 11.26 -24.58
C ILE A 114 0.28 11.12 -24.21
N GLN A 115 0.90 12.23 -23.85
CA GLN A 115 2.24 12.20 -23.31
C GLN A 115 2.27 11.21 -22.15
N ASP A 116 3.24 10.28 -22.16
CA ASP A 116 3.41 9.37 -21.04
C ASP A 116 3.44 10.22 -19.76
N PRO A 117 2.57 9.95 -18.77
CA PRO A 117 2.65 10.58 -17.46
C PRO A 117 4.09 10.67 -16.91
N ALA A 118 4.92 9.67 -17.22
CA ALA A 118 6.33 9.60 -16.84
C ALA A 118 7.25 10.54 -17.64
N ASP A 119 6.88 10.93 -18.86
CA ASP A 119 7.65 11.86 -19.70
C ASP A 119 7.40 13.33 -19.31
N GLN A 120 6.26 13.64 -18.68
CA GLN A 120 5.91 14.99 -18.21
C GLN A 120 6.25 15.22 -16.74
N PHE A 121 6.18 14.19 -15.90
CA PHE A 121 6.38 14.31 -14.46
C PHE A 121 7.25 13.17 -13.93
N ASP A 122 8.16 13.51 -13.02
CA ASP A 122 8.87 12.54 -12.22
C ASP A 122 7.89 11.83 -11.27
N LEU A 123 7.49 10.61 -11.64
CA LEU A 123 6.53 9.80 -10.90
C LEU A 123 7.10 9.34 -9.55
N ASP A 124 8.42 9.22 -9.41
CA ASP A 124 9.05 8.85 -8.14
C ASP A 124 9.03 10.03 -7.16
N ASP A 125 9.30 11.25 -7.64
CA ASP A 125 9.17 12.45 -6.81
C ASP A 125 7.69 12.74 -6.43
N LEU A 126 6.75 12.54 -7.35
CA LEU A 126 5.31 12.62 -7.03
C LEU A 126 4.87 11.54 -6.03
N PHE A 127 5.43 10.33 -6.14
CA PHE A 127 5.20 9.25 -5.19
C PHE A 127 5.72 9.63 -3.80
N ASP A 128 6.94 10.16 -3.70
CA ASP A 128 7.50 10.59 -2.41
C ASP A 128 6.73 11.76 -1.82
N ARG A 129 6.29 12.72 -2.65
CA ARG A 129 5.39 13.81 -2.22
C ARG A 129 4.06 13.27 -1.71
N TRP A 130 3.47 12.29 -2.39
CA TRP A 130 2.20 11.70 -1.98
C TRP A 130 2.33 10.87 -0.71
N LYS A 131 3.40 10.07 -0.59
CA LYS A 131 3.70 9.25 0.59
C LYS A 131 3.87 10.10 1.85
N ASN A 132 4.45 11.30 1.72
CA ASN A 132 4.67 12.21 2.83
C ASN A 132 3.59 13.30 2.96
N TYR A 133 2.48 13.19 2.22
CA TYR A 133 1.43 14.20 2.22
C TYR A 133 0.71 14.28 3.58
N PRO A 134 0.39 15.48 4.09
CA PRO A 134 -0.26 15.62 5.40
C PRO A 134 -1.55 14.80 5.53
N GLY A 135 -1.62 13.97 6.56
CA GLY A 135 -2.78 13.10 6.86
C GLY A 135 -2.88 11.86 5.97
N GLN A 136 -1.93 11.63 5.07
CA GLN A 136 -1.79 10.36 4.36
C GLN A 136 -1.30 9.31 5.38
N GLN A 137 -1.94 8.14 5.40
CA GLN A 137 -1.62 7.05 6.35
C GLN A 137 -1.28 5.71 5.68
N SER A 138 -1.45 5.60 4.35
CA SER A 138 -1.29 4.33 3.63
C SER A 138 0.19 4.03 3.38
N GLN A 139 0.63 2.83 3.74
CA GLN A 139 2.02 2.37 3.53
C GLN A 139 2.21 1.51 2.27
N ASN A 140 1.13 1.11 1.59
CA ASN A 140 1.21 0.25 0.41
C ASN A 140 1.71 1.04 -0.81
N ALA A 141 2.99 0.88 -1.15
CA ALA A 141 3.65 1.62 -2.22
C ALA A 141 2.99 1.45 -3.61
N PRO A 142 2.64 0.23 -4.08
CA PRO A 142 1.86 0.05 -5.31
C PRO A 142 0.58 0.90 -5.36
N ASN A 143 -0.19 0.92 -4.27
CA ASN A 143 -1.45 1.66 -4.23
C ASN A 143 -1.23 3.18 -4.34
N LEU A 144 -0.18 3.68 -3.69
CA LEU A 144 0.20 5.09 -3.79
C LEU A 144 0.65 5.47 -5.19
N ARG A 145 1.41 4.61 -5.86
CA ARG A 145 1.80 4.82 -7.27
C ARG A 145 0.57 4.88 -8.18
N LYS A 146 -0.42 4.01 -7.97
CA LYS A 146 -1.68 4.05 -8.73
C LYS A 146 -2.50 5.31 -8.45
N GLN A 147 -2.51 5.79 -7.20
CA GLN A 147 -3.16 7.06 -6.85
C GLN A 147 -2.47 8.27 -7.50
N VAL A 148 -1.14 8.29 -7.52
CA VAL A 148 -0.38 9.32 -8.25
C VAL A 148 -0.71 9.28 -9.73
N LEU A 149 -0.70 8.10 -10.34
CA LEU A 149 -1.02 7.91 -11.74
C LEU A 149 -2.44 8.42 -12.08
N MET A 150 -3.43 8.15 -11.21
CA MET A 150 -4.79 8.73 -11.34
C MET A 150 -4.78 10.25 -11.40
N MET A 151 -4.01 10.90 -10.51
CA MET A 151 -3.93 12.35 -10.48
C MET A 151 -3.30 12.89 -11.76
N VAL A 152 -2.23 12.27 -12.27
CA VAL A 152 -1.58 12.70 -13.53
C VAL A 152 -2.53 12.54 -14.72
N HIS A 153 -3.27 11.43 -14.83
CA HIS A 153 -4.26 11.29 -15.90
C HIS A 153 -5.37 12.33 -15.82
N LEU A 154 -5.85 12.68 -14.61
CA LEU A 154 -6.84 13.72 -14.42
C LEU A 154 -6.29 15.12 -14.72
N TYR A 155 -5.01 15.35 -14.45
CA TYR A 155 -4.32 16.58 -14.83
C TYR A 155 -4.27 16.76 -16.35
N ASN A 156 -3.85 15.72 -17.07
CA ASN A 156 -3.70 15.74 -18.52
C ASN A 156 -5.05 15.82 -19.24
N ASN A 157 -6.05 15.08 -18.77
CA ASN A 157 -7.35 14.96 -19.45
C ASN A 157 -8.41 15.93 -18.93
N LYS A 158 -8.12 16.70 -17.87
CA LYS A 158 -8.99 17.64 -17.13
C LYS A 158 -10.22 17.02 -16.46
N SER A 159 -10.93 16.10 -17.13
CA SER A 159 -12.15 15.45 -16.68
C SER A 159 -12.28 14.05 -17.29
N LEU A 160 -12.44 13.02 -16.46
CA LEU A 160 -12.58 11.63 -16.92
C LEU A 160 -13.76 10.94 -16.22
N ARG A 161 -14.43 10.01 -16.92
CA ARG A 161 -15.40 9.12 -16.25
C ARG A 161 -14.66 8.11 -15.38
N ALA A 162 -15.39 7.51 -14.44
CA ALA A 162 -14.85 6.45 -13.59
C ALA A 162 -14.25 5.30 -14.41
N SER A 163 -14.98 4.82 -15.42
CA SER A 163 -14.51 3.75 -16.32
C SER A 163 -13.18 4.09 -16.98
N ASP A 164 -13.08 5.30 -17.52
CA ASP A 164 -11.94 5.71 -18.34
C ASP A 164 -10.72 5.94 -17.45
N LEU A 165 -10.91 6.60 -16.30
CA LEU A 165 -9.86 6.79 -15.31
C LEU A 165 -9.32 5.45 -14.78
N PHE A 166 -10.20 4.50 -14.48
CA PHE A 166 -9.82 3.20 -13.94
C PHE A 166 -9.11 2.33 -14.98
N ASN A 167 -9.56 2.39 -16.24
CA ASN A 167 -8.91 1.72 -17.35
C ASN A 167 -7.50 2.29 -17.60
N LEU A 168 -7.35 3.62 -17.64
CA LEU A 168 -6.05 4.28 -17.87
C LEU A 168 -5.04 3.95 -16.77
N THR A 169 -5.51 3.81 -15.54
CA THR A 169 -4.65 3.54 -14.37
C THR A 169 -4.43 2.04 -14.13
N GLY A 170 -5.18 1.19 -14.83
CA GLY A 170 -5.16 -0.26 -14.66
C GLY A 170 -5.54 -0.69 -13.25
N VAL A 171 -6.70 -0.25 -12.77
CA VAL A 171 -7.28 -0.61 -11.46
C VAL A 171 -8.74 -1.04 -11.60
N GLY A 172 -9.19 -2.01 -10.82
CA GLY A 172 -10.59 -2.45 -10.83
C GLY A 172 -11.55 -1.45 -10.18
N GLY A 173 -12.85 -1.67 -10.36
CA GLY A 173 -13.88 -0.73 -9.92
C GLY A 173 -13.94 -0.50 -8.41
N VAL A 174 -13.76 -1.54 -7.59
CA VAL A 174 -13.80 -1.45 -6.12
C VAL A 174 -12.54 -0.74 -5.59
N THR A 175 -11.39 -1.20 -6.05
CA THR A 175 -10.08 -0.63 -5.71
C THR A 175 -9.97 0.82 -6.17
N GLY A 176 -10.39 1.10 -7.41
CA GLY A 176 -10.44 2.45 -7.98
C GLY A 176 -11.36 3.37 -7.21
N ALA A 177 -12.53 2.89 -6.77
CA ALA A 177 -13.44 3.64 -5.90
C ALA A 177 -12.80 4.01 -4.55
N ARG A 178 -12.00 3.09 -3.96
CA ARG A 178 -11.24 3.37 -2.73
C ARG A 178 -10.20 4.47 -2.97
N TYR A 179 -9.46 4.41 -4.07
CA TYR A 179 -8.43 5.40 -4.40
C TYR A 179 -9.00 6.79 -4.65
N VAL A 180 -10.04 6.92 -5.46
CA VAL A 180 -10.69 8.22 -5.68
C VAL A 180 -11.35 8.75 -4.42
N SER A 181 -11.84 7.87 -3.52
CA SER A 181 -12.34 8.31 -2.20
C SER A 181 -11.23 8.93 -1.35
N THR A 182 -10.05 8.29 -1.30
CA THR A 182 -8.88 8.85 -0.61
C THR A 182 -8.46 10.18 -1.22
N LEU A 183 -8.28 10.26 -2.54
CA LEU A 183 -7.87 11.50 -3.21
C LEU A 183 -8.89 12.64 -3.03
N LYS A 184 -10.19 12.32 -3.00
CA LYS A 184 -11.26 13.28 -2.68
C LYS A 184 -11.19 13.76 -1.23
N LYS A 185 -10.92 12.86 -0.28
CA LYS A 185 -10.76 13.21 1.15
C LYS A 185 -9.65 14.23 1.36
N HIS A 186 -8.56 14.13 0.59
CA HIS A 186 -7.46 15.09 0.61
C HIS A 186 -7.69 16.32 -0.27
N GLY A 187 -8.86 16.44 -0.91
CA GLY A 187 -9.23 17.58 -1.75
C GLY A 187 -8.43 17.70 -3.04
N LEU A 188 -7.73 16.65 -3.48
CA LEU A 188 -6.88 16.67 -4.68
C LEU A 188 -7.69 16.45 -5.96
N ILE A 189 -8.83 15.76 -5.85
CA ILE A 189 -9.77 15.55 -6.94
C ILE A 189 -11.20 15.78 -6.46
N GLN A 190 -12.10 16.01 -7.39
CA GLN A 190 -13.53 16.14 -7.13
C GLN A 190 -14.34 15.32 -8.12
N TYR A 191 -15.58 14.98 -7.74
CA TYR A 191 -16.54 14.34 -8.62
C TYR A 191 -17.66 15.32 -8.93
N THR A 192 -17.93 15.54 -10.22
CA THR A 192 -18.96 16.48 -10.70
C THR A 192 -19.98 15.75 -11.56
N GLY A 193 -21.25 16.17 -11.48
CA GLY A 193 -22.35 15.62 -12.28
C GLY A 193 -23.19 14.55 -11.58
N ALA A 194 -24.19 14.04 -12.30
CA ALA A 194 -25.17 13.10 -11.76
C ALA A 194 -24.59 11.68 -11.60
N ARG A 195 -24.85 11.04 -10.46
CA ARG A 195 -24.37 9.71 -10.00
C ARG A 195 -23.75 8.74 -11.02
N LYS A 196 -24.46 8.35 -12.10
CA LYS A 196 -23.97 7.37 -13.11
C LYS A 196 -23.28 8.02 -14.32
N LYS A 197 -23.40 9.33 -14.48
CA LYS A 197 -22.93 10.14 -15.63
C LYS A 197 -21.92 11.21 -15.22
N GLY A 198 -21.49 11.26 -13.97
CA GLY A 198 -20.52 12.24 -13.50
C GLY A 198 -19.08 11.84 -13.81
N HIS A 199 -18.19 12.80 -13.59
CA HIS A 199 -16.79 12.74 -14.00
C HIS A 199 -15.91 13.15 -12.82
N TYR A 200 -14.72 12.58 -12.75
CA TYR A 200 -13.66 13.02 -11.87
C TYR A 200 -12.86 14.13 -12.54
N GLN A 201 -12.48 15.13 -11.75
CA GLN A 201 -11.70 16.28 -12.19
C GLN A 201 -10.64 16.57 -11.14
N ILE A 202 -9.47 17.02 -11.59
CA ILE A 202 -8.44 17.50 -10.66
C ILE A 202 -8.83 18.88 -10.11
N THR A 203 -8.69 19.08 -8.81
CA THR A 203 -8.93 20.37 -8.15
C THR A 203 -7.73 21.30 -8.35
N GLN A 204 -7.85 22.57 -7.94
CA GLN A 204 -6.69 23.46 -7.92
C GLN A 204 -5.59 22.94 -6.99
N SER A 205 -5.95 22.46 -5.79
CA SER A 205 -5.01 21.82 -4.86
C SER A 205 -4.29 20.63 -5.48
N GLY A 206 -5.00 19.79 -6.24
CA GLY A 206 -4.38 18.69 -6.98
C GLY A 206 -3.41 19.13 -8.08
N ARG A 207 -3.70 20.23 -8.79
CA ARG A 207 -2.77 20.82 -9.77
C ARG A 207 -1.53 21.35 -9.07
N ASP A 208 -1.70 22.12 -8.00
CA ASP A 208 -0.58 22.67 -7.23
C ASP A 208 0.30 21.57 -6.64
N PHE A 209 -0.29 20.45 -6.23
CA PHE A 209 0.43 19.25 -5.80
C PHE A 209 1.30 18.67 -6.91
N ILE A 210 0.74 18.46 -8.11
CA ILE A 210 1.47 17.91 -9.27
C ILE A 210 2.58 18.86 -9.70
N GLU A 211 2.27 20.15 -9.83
CA GLU A 211 3.19 21.21 -10.26
C GLU A 211 4.24 21.57 -9.18
N GLY A 212 4.11 21.04 -7.96
CA GLY A 212 5.06 21.27 -6.86
C GLY A 212 4.98 22.67 -6.23
N LYS A 213 3.89 23.41 -6.46
CA LYS A 213 3.70 24.79 -6.00
C LYS A 213 3.37 24.92 -4.50
N ASN A 214 2.94 23.84 -3.86
CA ASN A 214 2.59 23.78 -2.43
C ASN A 214 3.53 22.86 -1.63
N GLN A 215 4.85 22.98 -1.81
CA GLN A 215 5.77 22.34 -0.85
C GLN A 215 5.76 23.15 0.46
N PRO A 216 5.41 22.56 1.63
CA PRO A 216 5.95 23.05 2.88
C PRO A 216 7.48 22.95 2.78
N GLN A 217 8.17 24.06 3.01
CA GLN A 217 9.63 24.14 2.94
C GLN A 217 10.27 22.94 3.66
N LYS A 218 11.16 22.23 2.96
CA LYS A 218 12.16 21.41 3.64
C LYS A 218 12.99 22.34 4.52
N SER A 219 12.84 22.27 5.83
CA SER A 219 13.80 22.88 6.76
C SER A 219 15.20 22.33 6.44
N PRO A 220 16.20 23.19 6.20
CA PRO A 220 17.54 22.75 5.84
C PRO A 220 18.32 22.39 7.11
N LEU A 221 18.20 21.15 7.59
CA LEU A 221 19.04 20.63 8.68
C LEU A 221 19.16 19.11 8.53
N THR A 222 20.05 18.69 7.63
CA THR A 222 20.97 17.53 7.75
C THR A 222 21.72 17.38 6.43
N ARG A 223 22.67 18.28 6.19
CA ARG A 223 23.90 17.99 5.44
C ARG A 223 25.00 18.43 6.39
N ASP A 224 25.57 17.47 7.09
CA ASP A 224 26.90 17.47 7.71
C ASP A 224 26.91 16.28 8.68
N LEU A 225 27.41 15.13 8.20
CA LEU A 225 28.08 14.07 8.96
C LEU A 225 28.33 12.84 8.05
N GLU A 226 28.99 13.05 6.91
CA GLU A 226 29.68 11.97 6.19
C GLU A 226 30.93 12.53 5.48
N VAL A 227 31.93 12.97 6.25
CA VAL A 227 33.34 12.87 5.82
C VAL A 227 34.24 12.83 7.06
N SER A 228 34.62 11.63 7.51
CA SER A 228 35.99 11.30 7.94
C SER A 228 35.98 9.97 8.70
N ASN A 229 36.48 8.91 8.07
CA ASN A 229 37.60 8.14 8.61
C ASN A 229 37.87 6.89 7.75
N ALA A 230 38.75 7.07 6.76
CA ALA A 230 39.59 5.99 6.26
C ALA A 230 40.93 6.02 7.02
N MET A 231 41.13 5.02 7.90
CA MET A 231 42.35 4.20 8.19
C MET A 231 43.76 4.78 7.90
N PRO A 232 44.83 4.47 8.69
CA PRO A 232 45.30 3.07 8.81
C PRO A 232 46.11 2.61 10.06
N HIS A 233 46.08 1.28 10.24
CA HIS A 233 47.08 0.33 10.75
C HIS A 233 47.88 0.55 12.07
N GLY A 234 47.73 -0.45 12.97
CA GLY A 234 48.75 -0.83 13.95
C GLY A 234 48.34 -2.05 14.78
N ARG A 235 48.87 -3.24 14.46
CA ARG A 235 48.76 -4.47 15.28
C ARG A 235 49.48 -4.27 16.63
N LYS A 236 48.91 -4.79 17.72
CA LYS A 236 49.57 -5.66 18.71
C LYS A 236 48.53 -6.32 19.65
N ASP A 237 48.81 -7.59 19.91
CA ASP A 237 48.09 -8.65 20.63
C ASP A 237 47.85 -8.42 22.15
N PRO A 238 47.15 -9.35 22.85
CA PRO A 238 46.16 -9.05 23.89
C PRO A 238 46.69 -9.19 25.32
N LEU A 239 45.95 -8.64 26.29
CA LEU A 239 46.12 -8.96 27.71
C LEU A 239 44.77 -9.21 28.38
N VAL A 240 44.64 -10.46 28.80
CA VAL A 240 43.69 -11.02 29.76
C VAL A 240 43.91 -10.34 31.12
N HIS A 241 42.84 -9.89 31.79
CA HIS A 241 42.74 -10.00 33.25
C HIS A 241 41.28 -10.04 33.71
N THR A 242 41.02 -11.09 34.49
CA THR A 242 39.88 -11.45 35.32
C THR A 242 39.71 -10.55 36.55
N ALA A 243 38.46 -10.27 36.96
CA ALA A 243 37.92 -10.25 38.33
C ALA A 243 36.54 -9.56 38.29
N THR A 244 35.38 -10.19 38.52
CA THR A 244 34.76 -10.63 39.80
C THR A 244 34.75 -9.58 40.91
N GLU A 245 33.55 -9.03 41.18
CA GLU A 245 32.95 -8.64 42.48
C GLU A 245 31.68 -7.83 42.10
N GLY A 246 30.45 -8.10 42.56
CA GLY A 246 30.00 -8.87 43.70
C GLY A 246 29.52 -7.95 44.82
N GLU A 247 28.41 -7.22 44.65
CA GLU A 247 27.74 -6.57 45.79
C GLU A 247 26.22 -6.74 45.75
N SER A 248 25.77 -7.54 46.72
CA SER A 248 24.41 -7.83 47.13
C SER A 248 23.78 -6.65 47.88
N PHE A 249 22.58 -6.22 47.48
CA PHE A 249 21.75 -5.34 48.29
C PHE A 249 20.82 -6.18 49.18
N HIS A 250 21.04 -6.08 50.49
CA HIS A 250 20.27 -6.75 51.53
C HIS A 250 19.10 -5.86 51.97
N MET A 251 17.98 -6.51 52.30
CA MET A 251 16.80 -5.90 52.90
C MET A 251 17.10 -5.32 54.28
N SER A 252 16.36 -4.29 54.66
CA SER A 252 16.11 -3.99 56.08
C SER A 252 14.62 -3.73 56.23
N GLU A 253 13.97 -4.66 56.91
CA GLU A 253 12.74 -4.44 57.68
C GLU A 253 13.04 -3.38 58.76
N ASP A 254 12.13 -2.43 58.95
CA ASP A 254 11.52 -2.15 60.25
C ASP A 254 10.55 -0.96 60.18
N LEU A 255 9.46 -1.12 60.95
CA LEU A 255 8.32 -0.22 61.27
C LEU A 255 7.09 -0.26 60.36
#